data_AF-A0AAU6ZT67-F1
#
_entry.id   AF-A0AAU6ZT67-F1
#
_cell.length_a   1.000
_cell.length_b   1.000
_cell.length_c   1.000
_cell.angle_alpha   90.00
_cell.angle_beta   90.00
_cell.angle_gamma   90.00
#
_symmetry.space_group_name_H-M   'P 1'
#
loop_
_entity.id
_entity.type
_entity.pdbx_description
1 polymer ?
#
loop_
_entity_poly.entity_id
_entity_poly.type
_entity_poly.pdbx_seq_one_letter_code
_entity_poly.pdbx_strand_id
1 'polypeptide(L)' 'MASVLDPILRHAAEERGRIALRDERGDWTYGDVAGAAEAFGADLQAFGMAPGTHMV' A
#
# COMPACT_ATOMS: atom_id res chain seq x y z
N MET A 1 10.39 -14.54 6.24
CA MET A 1 9.49 -15.02 5.17
C MET A 1 9.21 -13.80 4.31
N ALA A 2 9.57 -13.82 3.03
CA ALA A 2 9.40 -12.65 2.18
C ALA A 2 7.90 -12.46 1.88
N SER A 3 7.38 -11.27 2.11
CA SER A 3 6.01 -10.89 1.74
C SER A 3 6.01 -10.39 0.29
N VAL A 4 4.88 -10.57 -0.40
CA VAL A 4 4.63 -9.92 -1.70
C VAL A 4 4.70 -8.39 -1.60
N LEU A 5 4.56 -7.84 -0.39
CA LEU A 5 4.65 -6.41 -0.12
C LEU A 5 6.09 -5.90 0.03
N ASP A 6 7.07 -6.79 0.24
CA ASP A 6 8.46 -6.39 0.53
C ASP A 6 9.07 -5.47 -0.55
N PRO A 7 8.89 -5.72 -1.87
CA PRO A 7 9.41 -4.81 -2.89
C PRO A 7 8.79 -3.41 -2.81
N ILE A 8 7.48 -3.33 -2.56
CA ILE A 8 6.74 -2.06 -2.49
C ILE A 8 7.22 -1.26 -1.27
N LEU A 9 7.36 -1.92 -0.11
CA LEU A 9 7.85 -1.28 1.11
C LEU A 9 9.28 -0.77 0.96
N ARG A 10 10.17 -1.54 0.31
CA ARG A 10 11.53 -1.10 0.02
C ARG A 10 11.54 0.14 -0.87
N HIS A 11 10.80 0.14 -1.98
CA HIS A 11 10.77 1.30 -2.89
C HIS A 11 10.09 2.53 -2.24
N ALA A 12 9.11 2.33 -1.35
CA ALA A 12 8.54 3.43 -0.57
C ALA A 12 9.54 4.07 0.41
N ALA A 13 10.48 3.28 0.94
CA ALA A 13 11.54 3.76 1.83
C ALA A 13 12.70 4.42 1.06
N GLU A 14 13.14 3.83 -0.04
CA GLU A 14 14.36 4.23 -0.76
C GLU A 14 14.09 5.21 -1.91
N GLU A 15 12.91 5.13 -2.53
CA GLU A 15 12.55 5.84 -3.77
C GLU A 15 11.19 6.52 -3.66
N ARG A 16 10.89 7.11 -2.49
CA ARG A 16 9.57 7.65 -2.13
C ARG A 16 8.92 8.52 -3.21
N GLY A 17 9.69 9.38 -3.89
CA GLY A 17 9.18 10.30 -4.92
C GLY A 17 9.09 9.73 -6.33
N ARG A 18 9.48 8.47 -6.55
CA ARG A 18 9.40 7.82 -7.86
C ARG A 18 7.97 7.35 -8.14
N ILE A 19 7.52 7.54 -9.38
CA ILE A 19 6.19 7.09 -9.84
C ILE A 19 6.12 5.56 -9.78
N ALA A 20 5.10 5.05 -9.10
CA ALA A 20 4.79 3.62 -8.95
C ALA A 20 3.62 3.18 -9.84
N LEU A 21 2.61 4.04 -10.00
CA LEU A 21 1.38 3.76 -10.73
C LEU A 21 0.91 5.03 -11.46
N ARG A 22 0.22 4.84 -12.59
CA ARG A 22 -0.56 5.89 -13.27
C ARG A 22 -1.98 5.40 -13.48
N ASP A 23 -2.97 6.21 -13.10
CA ASP A 23 -4.39 5.94 -13.30
C ASP A 23 -5.11 7.18 -13.88
N GLU A 24 -6.44 7.14 -14.01
CA GLU A 24 -7.22 8.30 -14.49
C GLU A 24 -7.17 9.52 -13.56
N ARG A 25 -6.72 9.36 -12.31
CA ARG A 25 -6.61 10.42 -11.29
C ARG A 25 -5.22 11.05 -11.29
N GLY A 26 -4.22 10.38 -11.87
CA GLY A 26 -2.90 10.93 -12.15
C GLY A 26 -1.75 9.96 -11.84
N ASP A 27 -0.58 10.53 -11.58
CA ASP A 27 0.62 9.81 -11.22
C ASP A 27 0.66 9.62 -9.69
N TRP A 28 0.87 8.38 -9.25
CA TRP A 28 1.05 8.03 -7.84
C TRP A 28 2.51 7.64 -7.59
N THR A 29 3.13 8.25 -6.58
CA THR A 29 4.48 7.87 -6.15
C THR A 29 4.45 6.65 -5.23
N TYR A 30 5.59 5.98 -5.04
CA TYR A 30 5.70 4.92 -4.04
C TYR A 30 5.33 5.41 -2.62
N GLY A 31 5.61 6.68 -2.31
CA GLY A 31 5.19 7.30 -1.05
C GLY A 31 3.67 7.42 -0.91
N ASP A 32 2.98 7.79 -1.98
CA ASP A 32 1.52 7.92 -2.00
C ASP A 32 0.85 6.56 -1.86
N VAL A 33 1.33 5.56 -2.61
CA VAL A 33 0.80 4.19 -2.55
C VAL A 33 0.98 3.60 -1.16
N ALA A 34 2.16 3.75 -0.54
CA ALA A 34 2.40 3.26 0.82
C ALA A 34 1.48 3.94 1.84
N GLY A 35 1.34 5.27 1.79
CA GLY A 35 0.46 5.99 2.69
C GLY A 35 -1.01 5.60 2.54
N ALA A 36 -1.49 5.42 1.30
CA ALA A 36 -2.84 4.96 1.04
C ALA A 36 -3.08 3.52 1.53
N ALA A 37 -2.10 2.63 1.34
CA ALA A 37 -2.18 1.25 1.82
C ALA A 37 -2.19 1.17 3.35
N GLU A 38 -1.39 1.98 4.04
CA GLU A 38 -1.39 2.08 5.51
C GLU A 38 -2.74 2.59 6.04
N ALA A 39 -3.27 3.66 5.44
CA ALA A 39 -4.58 4.20 5.82
C ALA A 39 -5.70 3.16 5.61
N PHE A 40 -5.73 2.52 4.45
CA PHE A 40 -6.71 1.47 4.17
C PHE A 40 -6.57 0.27 5.13
N GLY A 41 -5.34 -0.17 5.43
CA GLY A 41 -5.10 -1.24 6.39
C GLY A 41 -5.58 -0.89 7.81
N ALA A 42 -5.40 0.35 8.25
CA ALA A 42 -5.93 0.83 9.52
C ALA A 42 -7.47 0.81 9.55
N ASP A 43 -8.10 1.23 8.46
CA ASP A 43 -9.56 1.18 8.33
C ASP A 43 -10.08 -0.27 8.39
N LEU A 44 -9.45 -1.22 7.67
CA LEU A 44 -9.83 -2.63 7.73
C LEU A 44 -9.74 -3.18 9.16
N GLN A 45 -8.68 -2.85 9.89
CA GLN A 45 -8.55 -3.25 11.30
C GLN A 45 -9.64 -2.64 12.17
N ALA A 46 -9.98 -1.36 11.96
CA ALA A 46 -11.07 -0.68 12.67
C ALA A 46 -12.44 -1.33 12.37
N PHE A 47 -12.63 -1.86 11.16
CA PHE A 47 -13.80 -2.66 10.78
C PHE A 47 -13.79 -4.10 11.35
N GLY A 48 -12.76 -4.48 12.11
CA GLY A 48 -12.64 -5.80 12.74
C GLY A 48 -12.11 -6.88 11.80
N MET A 49 -11.49 -6.49 10.68
CA MET A 49 -10.93 -7.42 9.72
C MET A 49 -9.57 -7.95 10.21
N ALA A 50 -9.45 -9.27 10.31
CA ALA A 50 -8.23 -9.95 10.75
C ALA A 50 -7.49 -10.61 9.59
N PRO A 51 -6.17 -10.88 9.70
CA PRO A 51 -5.45 -11.69 8.73
C PRO A 51 -6.17 -13.02 8.44
N GLY A 52 -6.35 -13.34 7.16
CA GLY A 52 -7.11 -14.52 6.72
C GLY A 52 -8.61 -14.27 6.48
N THR A 53 -9.12 -13.08 6.79
CA THR A 53 -10.47 -12.68 6.38
C THR A 53 -10.52 -12.47 4.87
N HIS A 54 -11.48 -13.09 4.20
CA HIS A 54 -11.73 -12.89 2.78
C HIS A 54 -12.65 -11.69 2.58
N MET A 55 -12.19 -10.72 1.78
CA MET A 55 -13.02 -9.62 1.29
C MET A 55 -13.74 -10.07 0.01
N VAL A 56 -15.03 -9.74 -0.11
CA VAL A 56 -15.88 -9.99 -1.29
C VAL A 56 -16.20 -8.70 -2.02
#